data_AF-A0A925EBC4-F1
#
_entry.id   AF-A0A925EBC4-F1
#
_cell.length_a   1.000
_cell.length_b   1.000
_cell.length_c   1.000
_cell.angle_alpha   90.00
_cell.angle_beta   90.00
_cell.angle_gamma   90.00
#
_symmetry.space_group_name_H-M   'P 1'
#
loop_
_entity.id
_entity.type
_entity.pdbx_description
1 polymer ?
#
loop_
_entity_poly.entity_id
_entity_poly.type
_entity_poly.pdbx_seq_one_letter_code
_entity_poly.pdbx_strand_id
1 'polypeptide(L)' 'MLDLKLEKASPHWTEISKILYIPHTEKEYEEAVRLLDNLIDTVGEEENHPLASLMEVLGVLIEKYEDEHVPEITKI' A
#
# COMPACT_ATOMS: atom_id res chain seq x y z
N MET A 1 -15.37 -18.39 -18.08
CA MET A 1 -16.06 -17.84 -16.88
C MET A 1 -14.97 -17.19 -16.04
N LEU A 2 -15.19 -15.96 -15.58
CA LEU A 2 -14.22 -15.30 -14.70
C LEU A 2 -14.30 -15.99 -13.32
N ASP A 3 -13.20 -16.02 -12.58
CA ASP A 3 -13.23 -16.58 -11.22
C ASP A 3 -14.22 -15.78 -10.35
N LEU A 4 -15.02 -16.47 -9.53
CA LEU A 4 -16.06 -15.84 -8.71
C LEU A 4 -15.49 -14.76 -7.76
N LYS A 5 -14.24 -14.91 -7.31
CA LYS A 5 -13.59 -13.89 -6.48
C LYS A 5 -13.31 -12.62 -7.29
N LEU A 6 -12.86 -12.78 -8.53
CA LEU A 6 -12.59 -11.67 -9.44
C LEU A 6 -13.87 -10.97 -9.87
N GLU A 7 -14.96 -11.71 -10.11
CA GLU A 7 -16.28 -11.12 -10.40
C GLU A 7 -16.77 -10.21 -9.26
N LYS A 8 -16.53 -10.62 -8.01
CA LYS A 8 -16.90 -9.83 -6.82
C LYS A 8 -15.97 -8.64 -6.57
N ALA A 9 -14.68 -8.75 -6.88
CA ALA A 9 -13.69 -7.70 -6.63
C ALA A 9 -13.69 -6.61 -7.72
N SER A 10 -13.89 -7.00 -8.99
CA SER A 10 -13.77 -6.09 -10.14
C SER A 10 -14.60 -4.80 -10.04
N PRO A 11 -15.85 -4.80 -9.53
CA PRO A 11 -16.64 -3.58 -9.40
C PRO A 11 -16.04 -2.54 -8.43
N HIS A 12 -15.22 -2.97 -7.47
CA HIS A 12 -14.59 -2.12 -6.48
C HIS A 12 -13.16 -1.72 -6.87
N TRP A 13 -12.60 -2.36 -7.91
CA TRP A 13 -11.20 -2.22 -8.28
C TRP A 13 -10.81 -0.77 -8.59
N THR A 14 -11.68 0.01 -9.25
CA THR A 14 -11.40 1.41 -9.60
C THR A 14 -11.06 2.30 -8.40
N GLU A 15 -11.70 2.07 -7.26
CA GLU A 15 -11.39 2.83 -6.03
C GLU A 15 -10.16 2.25 -5.33
N ILE A 16 -10.05 0.91 -5.30
CA ILE A 16 -8.91 0.21 -4.71
C ILE A 16 -7.61 0.58 -5.44
N SER A 17 -7.62 0.69 -6.76
CA SER A 17 -6.44 1.01 -7.57
C SER A 17 -5.91 2.43 -7.37
N LYS A 18 -6.68 3.32 -6.72
CA LYS A 18 -6.20 4.64 -6.31
C LYS A 18 -5.36 4.61 -5.02
N ILE A 19 -5.43 3.49 -4.30
CA ILE A 19 -4.74 3.27 -3.02
C ILE A 19 -3.63 2.24 -3.22
N LEU A 20 -3.94 1.13 -3.89
CA LEU A 20 -3.05 -0.01 -4.08
C LEU A 20 -2.45 -0.01 -5.48
N TYR A 21 -1.34 0.71 -5.61
CA TYR A 21 -0.52 0.73 -6.79
C TYR A 21 0.95 0.90 -6.39
N ILE A 22 1.86 0.43 -7.24
CA ILE A 22 3.30 0.69 -7.05
C ILE A 22 3.52 2.17 -7.37
N PRO A 23 4.06 2.99 -6.45
CA PRO A 23 4.41 4.36 -6.78
C PRO A 23 5.46 4.39 -7.88
N HIS A 24 5.33 5.30 -8.85
CA HIS A 24 6.31 5.52 -9.91
C HIS A 24 6.89 6.94 -9.87
N THR A 25 6.35 7.81 -9.02
CA THR A 25 6.82 9.18 -8.81
C THR A 25 6.96 9.50 -7.33
N GLU A 26 7.79 10.48 -6.99
CA GLU A 26 7.96 10.95 -5.60
C GLU A 26 6.63 11.40 -4.98
N LYS A 27 5.78 12.05 -5.76
CA LYS A 27 4.45 12.47 -5.31
C LYS A 27 3.57 11.27 -4.93
N GLU A 28 3.53 10.25 -5.78
CA GLU A 28 2.77 9.02 -5.52
C GLU A 28 3.31 8.27 -4.29
N TYR A 29 4.64 8.28 -4.12
CA TYR A 29 5.30 7.72 -2.96
C TYR A 29 4.89 8.48 -1.68
N GLU A 30 4.94 9.80 -1.67
CA GLU A 30 4.48 10.62 -0.55
C GLU A 30 3.00 10.37 -0.21
N GLU A 31 2.15 10.20 -1.23
CA GLU A 31 0.74 9.86 -1.03
C GLU A 31 0.60 8.47 -0.36
N ALA A 32 1.37 7.47 -0.81
CA ALA A 32 1.37 6.14 -0.20
C ALA A 32 1.86 6.17 1.26
N VAL A 33 2.93 6.91 1.57
CA VAL A 33 3.44 7.09 2.94
C VAL A 33 2.40 7.75 3.82
N ARG A 34 1.76 8.83 3.37
CA ARG A 34 0.68 9.49 4.13
C ARG A 34 -0.51 8.57 4.39
N LEU A 35 -0.84 7.70 3.44
CA LEU A 35 -1.90 6.70 3.62
C LEU A 35 -1.52 5.65 4.66
N LEU A 36 -0.27 5.20 4.66
CA LEU A 36 0.24 4.29 5.67
C LEU A 36 0.20 4.93 7.07
N ASP A 37 0.62 6.18 7.22
CA ASP A 37 0.55 6.93 8.49
C ASP A 37 -0.90 7.00 9.01
N ASN A 38 -1.86 7.35 8.14
CA ASN A 38 -3.28 7.39 8.51
C ASN A 38 -3.80 6.02 8.94
N LEU A 39 -3.31 4.93 8.33
CA LEU A 39 -3.69 3.57 8.73
C LEU A 39 -3.10 3.19 10.07
N ILE A 40 -1.85 3.55 10.36
CA ILE A 40 -1.23 3.34 11.67
C ILE A 40 -2.07 4.04 12.76
N ASP A 41 -2.45 5.30 12.53
CA ASP A 41 -3.29 6.06 13.45
C ASP A 41 -4.70 5.46 13.62
N THR A 42 -5.26 4.87 12.55
CA THR A 42 -6.60 4.28 12.55
C THR A 42 -6.62 2.91 13.22
N VAL A 43 -5.67 2.04 12.89
CA VAL A 43 -5.57 0.68 13.44
C VAL A 43 -5.14 0.71 14.90
N GLY A 44 -4.21 1.61 15.24
CA GLY A 44 -3.69 1.75 16.60
C GLY A 44 -3.17 0.41 17.15
N GLU A 45 -3.69 0.01 18.30
CA GLU A 45 -3.33 -1.24 19.00
C GLU A 45 -4.27 -2.41 18.67
N GLU A 46 -5.22 -2.25 17.76
CA GLU A 46 -6.18 -3.31 17.41
C GLU A 46 -5.57 -4.32 16.43
N GLU A 47 -4.93 -5.35 16.96
CA GLU A 47 -4.25 -6.39 16.16
C GLU A 47 -5.17 -7.12 15.15
N ASN A 48 -6.48 -7.17 15.39
CA ASN A 48 -7.46 -7.81 14.50
C ASN A 48 -8.20 -6.82 13.58
N HIS A 49 -7.73 -5.57 13.48
CA HIS A 49 -8.40 -4.55 12.69
C HIS A 49 -8.46 -4.97 11.21
N PRO A 50 -9.62 -4.86 10.51
CA PRO A 50 -9.75 -5.29 9.11
C PRO A 50 -8.74 -4.62 8.15
N LEU A 51 -8.28 -3.42 8.49
CA LEU A 51 -7.28 -2.67 7.71
C LEU A 51 -5.82 -2.96 8.09
N ALA A 52 -5.55 -3.78 9.11
CA ALA A 52 -4.17 -4.13 9.48
C ALA A 52 -3.42 -4.77 8.31
N SER A 53 -4.10 -5.66 7.56
CA SER A 53 -3.53 -6.27 6.34
C SER A 53 -3.24 -5.27 5.22
N LEU A 54 -3.91 -4.11 5.21
CA LEU A 54 -3.65 -3.05 4.22
C LEU A 54 -2.34 -2.31 4.52
N MET A 55 -1.98 -2.16 5.80
CA MET A 55 -0.70 -1.56 6.21
C MET A 55 0.48 -2.38 5.68
N GLU A 56 0.40 -3.71 5.80
CA GLU A 56 1.44 -4.62 5.28
C GLU A 56 1.61 -4.45 3.75
N VAL A 57 0.50 -4.43 3.00
CA VAL A 57 0.55 -4.26 1.55
C VAL A 57 1.14 -2.90 1.16
N LEU A 58 0.73 -1.81 1.81
CA LEU A 58 1.29 -0.49 1.52
C LEU A 58 2.78 -0.41 1.87
N GLY A 59 3.22 -1.02 2.97
CA GLY A 59 4.64 -1.08 3.33
C GLY A 59 5.49 -1.71 2.22
N VAL A 60 5.04 -2.83 1.65
CA VAL A 60 5.74 -3.49 0.53
C VAL A 60 5.76 -2.62 -0.74
N LEU A 61 4.69 -1.87 -1.02
CA LEU A 61 4.63 -0.99 -2.19
C LEU A 61 5.58 0.22 -2.05
N ILE A 62 5.69 0.75 -0.83
CA ILE A 62 6.62 1.83 -0.48
C ILE A 62 8.06 1.33 -0.58
N GLU A 63 8.38 0.19 0.06
CA GLU A 63 9.71 -0.43 0.01
C GLU A 63 10.17 -0.66 -1.44
N LYS A 64 9.28 -1.16 -2.30
CA LYS A 64 9.60 -1.34 -3.71
C LYS A 64 10.00 -0.04 -4.43
N TYR A 65 9.35 1.08 -4.11
CA TYR A 65 9.75 2.36 -4.67
C TYR A 65 11.11 2.80 -4.14
N GLU A 66 11.34 2.63 -2.83
CA GLU A 66 12.61 2.96 -2.17
C GLU A 66 13.79 2.17 -2.73
N ASP A 67 13.63 0.86 -2.96
CA ASP A 67 14.67 0.01 -3.56
C ASP A 67 15.17 0.55 -4.93
N GLU A 68 14.28 1.17 -5.70
CA GLU A 68 14.59 1.69 -7.03
C GLU A 68 15.12 3.14 -7.01
N HIS A 69 14.79 3.92 -5.98
CA HIS A 69 14.98 5.39 -5.98
C HIS A 69 15.85 5.92 -4.84
N VAL A 70 15.98 5.18 -3.75
CA VAL A 70 16.76 5.56 -2.56
C VAL A 70 18.06 4.75 -2.57
N PRO A 71 19.23 5.40 -2.61
CA PRO A 71 20.49 4.68 -2.51
C PRO A 71 20.54 3.89 -1.21
N GLU A 72 20.87 2.60 -1.29
CA GLU A 72 21.14 1.81 -0.08
C GLU A 72 22.21 2.53 0.75
N ILE A 73 21.90 2.79 2.02
CA ILE A 73 22.89 3.32 2.96
C ILE A 73 23.91 2.21 3.19
N THR A 74 24.95 2.19 2.36
CA THR A 74 26.11 1.33 2.59
C THR A 74 26.75 1.83 3.88
N LYS A 75 26.56 1.09 4.98
CA LYS A 75 27.34 1.31 6.20
C LYS A 75 28.81 1.13 5.84
N ILE A 76 29.55 2.25 5.82
CA ILE A 76 31.02 2.29 5.76
C ILE A 76 31.59 1.81 7.09
#